data_AF-A0A4U5PH83-F1
#
_entry.id   AF-A0A4U5PH83-F1
#
_cell.length_a   1.000
_cell.length_b   1.000
_cell.length_c   1.000
_cell.angle_alpha   90.00
_cell.angle_beta   90.00
_cell.angle_gamma   90.00
#
_symmetry.space_group_name_H-M   'P 1'
#
loop_
_entity.id
_entity.type
_entity.pdbx_description
1 polymer ?
#
loop_
_entity_poly.entity_id
_entity_poly.type
_entity_poly.pdbx_seq_one_letter_code
_entity_poly.pdbx_strand_id
1 'polypeptide(L)'
;MAVNRFVLCALLGLGFVASGAGEMAQDPEAMSEEEFDPLDSHAGIFKALDWTPAELRRISDYHALAEYQKLIELVKEKLATSDIDVVSEITIRKFLTRMRPPAALRTLLSKKDKHKMKSLHQRGQIGEAMSIMRARLNQLPKKDRSRVLQYFGYPADQE
;
A
#
# COMPACT_ATOMS: atom_id res chain seq x y z
N MET A 1 12.19 -13.31 10.17
CA MET A 1 11.57 -13.03 8.86
C MET A 1 10.61 -11.87 9.05
N ALA A 2 10.93 -10.69 8.51
CA ALA A 2 10.09 -9.50 8.67
C ALA A 2 8.75 -9.73 7.95
N VAL A 3 7.66 -9.69 8.71
CA VAL A 3 6.31 -10.00 8.25
C VAL A 3 5.80 -8.80 7.44
N ASN A 4 5.45 -9.02 6.18
CA ASN A 4 4.99 -7.99 5.25
C ASN A 4 3.52 -7.55 5.53
N ARG A 5 3.16 -7.26 6.79
CA ARG A 5 1.79 -6.95 7.25
C ARG A 5 1.22 -5.62 6.70
N PHE A 6 1.98 -4.89 5.89
CA PHE A 6 1.81 -3.45 5.70
C PHE A 6 1.12 -3.03 4.41
N VAL A 7 0.87 -3.94 3.46
CA VAL A 7 0.31 -3.55 2.16
C VAL A 7 -1.14 -3.01 2.26
N LEU A 8 -1.84 -3.31 3.36
CA LEU A 8 -3.14 -2.71 3.69
C LEU A 8 -3.05 -1.40 4.47
N CYS A 9 -1.96 -1.14 5.20
CA CYS A 9 -1.79 0.08 5.99
C CYS A 9 -1.40 1.29 5.12
N ALA A 10 -0.84 1.07 3.93
CA ALA A 10 -0.56 2.16 2.99
C ALA A 10 -1.83 2.88 2.47
N LEU A 11 -3.03 2.36 2.74
CA LEU A 11 -4.30 3.06 2.50
C LEU A 11 -4.65 4.11 3.57
N LEU A 12 -3.86 4.24 4.64
CA LEU A 12 -4.19 5.03 5.84
C LEU A 12 -3.63 6.47 5.86
N GLY A 13 -2.88 6.92 4.84
CA GLY A 13 -1.92 8.03 5.06
C GLY A 13 -2.19 9.42 4.48
N LEU A 14 -3.34 9.73 3.85
CA LEU A 14 -3.61 11.10 3.34
C LEU A 14 -5.07 11.49 3.54
N GLY A 15 -5.48 11.62 4.80
CA GLY A 15 -6.84 12.02 5.17
C GLY A 15 -6.93 12.67 6.54
N PHE A 16 -6.10 13.67 6.84
CA PHE A 16 -6.37 14.55 7.97
C PHE A 16 -7.41 15.59 7.55
N VAL A 17 -8.69 15.27 7.72
CA VAL A 17 -9.76 16.28 7.77
C VAL A 17 -9.99 16.59 9.24
N ALA A 18 -9.55 17.78 9.65
CA ALA A 18 -9.88 18.35 10.93
C ALA A 18 -11.40 18.46 11.12
N SER A 19 -11.92 17.96 12.23
CA SER A 19 -13.20 18.40 12.80
C SER A 19 -13.26 18.11 14.30
N GLY A 20 -13.00 19.17 15.07
CA GLY A 20 -13.93 19.72 16.06
C GLY A 20 -14.47 18.82 17.18
N ALA A 21 -13.98 19.13 18.39
CA ALA A 21 -14.71 19.25 19.66
C ALA A 21 -15.39 18.01 20.28
N GLY A 22 -14.81 17.56 21.40
CA GLY A 22 -15.43 16.71 22.40
C GLY A 22 -14.48 16.52 23.59
N GLU A 23 -14.59 17.39 24.59
CA GLU A 23 -13.92 17.27 25.89
C GLU A 23 -14.31 15.95 26.59
N MET A 24 -13.33 15.12 26.93
CA MET A 24 -13.30 14.37 28.19
C MET A 24 -11.85 14.02 28.52
N ALA A 25 -11.43 14.48 29.70
CA ALA A 25 -10.08 14.37 30.23
C ALA A 25 -9.72 12.93 30.62
N GLN A 26 -8.58 12.44 30.12
CA GLN A 26 -7.71 11.45 30.76
C GLN A 26 -6.24 11.84 30.47
N ASP A 27 -5.40 11.68 31.48
CA ASP A 27 -3.98 12.10 31.56
C ASP A 27 -3.13 11.84 30.30
N PRO A 28 -2.28 12.80 29.87
CA PRO A 28 -1.40 12.65 28.73
C PRO A 28 -0.07 12.03 29.16
N GLU A 29 -0.06 10.73 29.47
CA GLU A 29 1.17 9.97 29.26
C GLU A 29 1.36 9.89 27.75
N ALA A 30 2.17 10.81 27.24
CA ALA A 30 2.65 10.85 25.88
C ALA A 30 3.39 9.54 25.55
N MET A 31 2.63 8.51 25.18
CA MET A 31 3.06 7.68 24.07
C MET A 31 3.28 8.68 22.95
N SER A 32 4.54 8.92 22.59
CA SER A 32 4.85 9.63 21.36
C SER A 32 3.99 8.98 20.29
N GLU A 33 2.98 9.70 19.81
CA GLU A 33 2.33 9.40 18.56
C GLU A 33 3.47 9.52 17.55
N GLU A 34 4.25 8.44 17.37
CA GLU A 34 5.13 8.28 16.23
C GLU A 34 4.18 8.44 15.06
N GLU A 35 4.17 9.67 14.52
CA GLU A 35 3.34 10.06 13.40
C GLU A 35 3.58 9.02 12.33
N PHE A 36 2.54 8.22 12.04
CA PHE A 36 2.66 7.11 11.12
C PHE A 36 3.15 7.66 9.78
N ASP A 37 4.41 7.39 9.47
CA ASP A 37 4.97 7.77 8.19
C ASP A 37 4.65 6.66 7.18
N PRO A 38 3.72 6.87 6.23
CA PRO A 38 3.41 5.87 5.23
C PRO A 38 4.63 5.47 4.39
N LEU A 39 5.68 6.30 4.33
CA LEU A 39 6.93 6.04 3.62
C LEU A 39 7.89 5.12 4.40
N ASP A 40 7.68 4.92 5.71
CA ASP A 40 8.38 3.88 6.48
C ASP A 40 7.91 2.46 6.12
N SER A 41 6.78 2.36 5.41
CA SER A 41 6.35 1.10 4.81
C SER A 41 7.44 0.53 3.92
N HIS A 42 7.49 -0.80 3.83
CA HIS A 42 8.47 -1.51 3.01
C HIS A 42 9.94 -1.27 3.41
N ALA A 43 10.20 -1.11 4.72
CA ALA A 43 11.53 -0.89 5.29
C ALA A 43 12.16 0.46 4.89
N GLY A 44 11.33 1.51 4.78
CA GLY A 44 11.80 2.87 4.48
C GLY A 44 12.39 3.03 3.07
N ILE A 45 12.25 2.04 2.19
CA ILE A 45 12.86 2.04 0.85
C ILE A 45 12.37 3.20 0.01
N PHE A 46 11.15 3.67 0.25
CA PHE A 46 10.59 4.80 -0.46
C PHE A 46 11.01 6.16 0.13
N LYS A 47 11.58 6.23 1.34
CA LYS A 47 12.15 7.47 1.90
C LYS A 47 13.43 7.92 1.19
N ALA A 48 14.14 6.99 0.57
CA ALA A 48 15.35 7.29 -0.19
C ALA A 48 15.07 8.07 -1.48
N LEU A 49 13.80 8.15 -1.91
CA LEU A 49 13.40 8.82 -3.14
C LEU A 49 12.66 10.12 -2.82
N ASP A 50 12.95 11.16 -3.59
CA ASP A 50 12.45 12.52 -3.45
C ASP A 50 11.03 12.67 -4.05
N TRP A 51 10.03 12.01 -3.47
CA TRP A 51 8.68 12.02 -4.04
C TRP A 51 7.99 13.37 -3.98
N THR A 52 7.42 13.78 -5.10
CA THR A 52 6.48 14.91 -5.15
C THR A 52 5.11 14.51 -4.60
N PRO A 53 4.29 15.47 -4.11
CA PRO A 53 2.92 15.18 -3.67
C PRO A 53 2.06 14.50 -4.75
N ALA A 54 2.28 14.85 -6.02
CA ALA A 54 1.57 14.25 -7.14
C ALA A 54 1.96 12.78 -7.39
N GLU A 55 3.21 12.41 -7.14
CA GLU A 55 3.68 11.02 -7.23
C GLU A 55 3.18 10.20 -6.03
N LEU A 56 3.24 10.74 -4.81
CA LEU A 56 2.67 10.10 -3.62
C LEU A 56 1.19 9.78 -3.80
N ARG A 57 0.42 10.71 -4.38
CA ARG A 57 -0.97 10.47 -4.73
C ARG A 57 -1.15 9.32 -5.73
N ARG A 58 -0.28 9.23 -6.75
CA ARG A 58 -0.29 8.11 -7.71
C ARG A 58 0.05 6.79 -7.05
N ILE A 59 1.02 6.77 -6.14
CA ILE A 59 1.40 5.59 -5.35
C ILE A 59 0.18 5.11 -4.56
N SER A 60 -0.49 6.01 -3.84
CA SER A 60 -1.72 5.71 -3.09
C SER A 60 -2.81 5.14 -3.99
N ASP A 61 -3.07 5.78 -5.14
CA ASP A 61 -4.05 5.31 -6.13
C ASP A 61 -3.70 3.91 -6.66
N TYR A 62 -2.44 3.63 -6.97
CA TYR A 62 -2.02 2.31 -7.47
C TYR A 62 -2.15 1.23 -6.41
N HIS A 63 -1.89 1.52 -5.13
CA HIS A 63 -2.19 0.59 -4.04
C HIS A 63 -3.69 0.30 -3.94
N ALA A 64 -4.52 1.36 -3.91
CA ALA A 64 -5.97 1.23 -3.84
C ALA A 64 -6.56 0.43 -5.00
N LEU A 65 -5.96 0.52 -6.18
CA LEU A 65 -6.45 -0.13 -7.40
C LEU A 65 -5.73 -1.45 -7.72
N ALA A 66 -4.89 -1.94 -6.81
CA ALA A 66 -4.03 -3.12 -7.00
C ALA A 66 -3.21 -3.08 -8.31
N GLU A 67 -2.81 -1.88 -8.76
CA GLU A 67 -2.06 -1.67 -10.00
C GLU A 67 -0.55 -1.72 -9.77
N TYR A 68 -0.08 -2.78 -9.10
CA TYR A 68 1.32 -2.94 -8.69
C TYR A 68 2.33 -2.88 -9.84
N GLN A 69 1.94 -3.27 -11.06
CA GLN A 69 2.82 -3.10 -12.22
C GLN A 69 3.10 -1.62 -12.48
N LYS A 70 2.08 -0.75 -12.43
CA LYS A 70 2.26 0.69 -12.65
C LYS A 70 3.05 1.32 -11.50
N LEU A 71 2.84 0.85 -10.27
CA LEU A 71 3.64 1.25 -9.13
C LEU A 71 5.12 0.91 -9.34
N ILE A 72 5.43 -0.31 -9.80
CA ILE A 72 6.81 -0.73 -10.07
C ILE A 72 7.44 0.13 -11.17
N GLU A 73 6.72 0.41 -12.26
CA GLU A 73 7.25 1.28 -13.32
C GLU A 73 7.48 2.71 -12.81
N LEU A 74 6.55 3.27 -12.04
CA LEU A 74 6.73 4.60 -11.42
C LEU A 74 7.99 4.65 -10.53
N VAL A 75 8.25 3.60 -9.75
CA VAL A 75 9.44 3.53 -8.90
C VAL A 75 10.72 3.42 -9.73
N LYS A 76 10.71 2.65 -10.83
CA LYS A 76 11.87 2.57 -11.74
C LYS A 76 12.13 3.89 -12.44
N GLU A 77 11.09 4.58 -12.89
CA GLU A 77 11.18 5.90 -13.51
C GLU A 77 11.80 6.89 -12.51
N LYS A 78 11.28 6.93 -11.28
CA LYS A 78 11.81 7.79 -10.21
C LYS A 78 13.28 7.48 -9.94
N LEU A 79 13.62 6.21 -9.78
CA LEU A 79 14.98 5.73 -9.55
C LEU A 79 15.96 6.14 -10.66
N ALA A 80 15.51 6.21 -11.90
CA ALA A 80 16.36 6.62 -13.03
C ALA A 80 16.65 8.13 -13.05
N THR A 81 15.83 8.93 -12.36
CA THR A 81 15.94 10.40 -12.34
C THR A 81 16.41 10.97 -11.01
N SER A 82 16.33 10.19 -9.93
CA SER A 82 16.71 10.64 -8.59
C SER A 82 18.23 10.58 -8.40
N ASP A 83 18.77 11.61 -7.73
CA ASP A 83 20.16 11.64 -7.28
C ASP A 83 20.27 10.98 -5.91
N ILE A 84 20.58 9.68 -5.91
CA ILE A 84 20.70 8.87 -4.69
C ILE A 84 22.01 8.10 -4.69
N ASP A 85 22.44 7.66 -3.51
CA ASP A 85 23.64 6.85 -3.40
C ASP A 85 23.45 5.44 -3.98
N VAL A 86 24.55 4.83 -4.42
CA VAL A 86 24.57 3.50 -5.07
C VAL A 86 24.01 2.40 -4.16
N VAL A 87 24.18 2.51 -2.83
CA VAL A 87 23.70 1.50 -1.88
C VAL A 87 22.17 1.54 -1.81
N SER A 88 21.58 2.72 -1.72
CA SER A 88 20.13 2.93 -1.79
C SER A 88 19.57 2.44 -3.11
N GLU A 89 20.22 2.75 -4.24
CA GLU A 89 19.80 2.31 -5.56
C GLU A 89 19.75 0.78 -5.67
N ILE A 90 20.83 0.10 -5.27
CA ILE A 90 20.91 -1.37 -5.26
C ILE A 90 19.82 -1.96 -4.37
N THR A 91 19.56 -1.34 -3.22
CA THR A 91 18.56 -1.79 -2.25
C THR A 91 17.15 -1.72 -2.83
N ILE A 92 16.80 -0.61 -3.48
CA ILE A 92 15.52 -0.43 -4.19
C ILE A 92 15.39 -1.46 -5.33
N ARG A 93 16.43 -1.65 -6.15
CA ARG A 93 16.39 -2.65 -7.25
C ARG A 93 16.21 -4.08 -6.75
N LYS A 94 16.90 -4.47 -5.69
CA LYS A 94 16.75 -5.78 -5.04
C LYS A 94 15.33 -5.95 -4.50
N PHE A 95 14.78 -4.91 -3.88
CA PHE A 95 13.41 -4.90 -3.38
C PHE A 95 12.39 -5.10 -4.50
N LEU A 96 12.47 -4.34 -5.59
CA LEU A 96 11.57 -4.48 -6.74
C LEU A 96 11.63 -5.88 -7.37
N THR A 97 12.81 -6.50 -7.35
CA THR A 97 12.99 -7.87 -7.85
C THR A 97 12.36 -8.91 -6.93
N ARG A 98 12.48 -8.73 -5.61
CA ARG A 98 11.92 -9.65 -4.60
C ARG A 98 10.40 -9.51 -4.49
N MET A 99 9.89 -8.29 -4.56
CA MET A 99 8.48 -7.96 -4.36
C MET A 99 7.68 -7.99 -5.67
N ARG A 100 7.85 -9.06 -6.46
CA ARG A 100 7.08 -9.23 -7.69
C ARG A 100 5.63 -9.60 -7.37
N PRO A 101 4.63 -8.83 -7.86
CA PRO A 101 3.24 -9.14 -7.62
C PRO A 101 2.85 -10.47 -8.31
N PRO A 102 2.08 -11.34 -7.63
CA PRO A 102 1.50 -12.52 -8.26
C PRO A 102 0.66 -12.16 -9.48
N ALA A 103 0.68 -13.01 -10.52
CA ALA A 103 -0.07 -12.76 -11.76
C ALA A 103 -1.57 -12.54 -11.52
N ALA A 104 -2.15 -13.22 -10.53
CA ALA A 104 -3.56 -13.08 -10.16
C ALA A 104 -3.95 -11.65 -9.71
N LEU A 105 -3.01 -10.84 -9.21
CA LEU A 105 -3.29 -9.44 -8.86
C LEU A 105 -3.64 -8.59 -10.09
N ARG A 106 -3.12 -8.94 -11.27
CA ARG A 106 -3.37 -8.18 -12.51
C ARG A 106 -4.85 -8.14 -12.88
N THR A 107 -5.59 -9.20 -12.54
CA THR A 107 -7.00 -9.39 -12.90
C THR A 107 -7.91 -9.49 -11.67
N LEU A 108 -7.36 -9.30 -10.46
CA LEU A 108 -8.13 -9.37 -9.21
C LEU A 108 -9.30 -8.37 -9.19
N LEU A 109 -9.06 -7.17 -9.70
CA LEU A 109 -10.06 -6.12 -9.79
C LEU A 109 -10.47 -5.89 -11.24
N SER A 110 -11.76 -6.06 -11.52
CA SER A 110 -12.35 -5.71 -12.81
C SER A 110 -12.33 -4.19 -13.04
N LYS A 111 -12.57 -3.75 -14.27
CA LYS A 111 -12.73 -2.31 -14.59
C LYS A 111 -13.80 -1.63 -13.73
N LYS A 112 -14.91 -2.35 -13.46
CA LYS A 112 -16.00 -1.87 -12.59
C LYS A 112 -15.54 -1.76 -11.14
N ASP A 113 -14.80 -2.76 -10.64
CA ASP A 113 -14.27 -2.72 -9.27
C ASP A 113 -13.30 -1.56 -9.11
N LYS A 114 -12.38 -1.35 -10.07
CA LYS A 114 -11.44 -0.22 -10.06
C LYS A 114 -12.15 1.13 -10.03
N HIS A 115 -13.20 1.30 -10.82
CA HIS A 115 -13.98 2.54 -10.80
C HIS A 115 -14.64 2.77 -9.42
N LYS A 116 -15.25 1.73 -8.84
CA LYS A 116 -15.85 1.81 -7.50
C LYS A 116 -14.80 2.05 -6.42
N MET A 117 -13.69 1.33 -6.44
CA MET A 117 -12.58 1.48 -5.49
C MET A 117 -11.96 2.87 -5.55
N LYS A 118 -11.79 3.45 -6.74
CA LYS A 118 -11.31 4.83 -6.88
C LYS A 118 -12.24 5.82 -6.17
N SER A 119 -13.54 5.69 -6.38
CA SER A 119 -14.54 6.55 -5.71
C SER A 119 -14.56 6.34 -4.19
N LEU A 120 -14.41 5.11 -3.71
CA LEU A 120 -14.34 4.81 -2.27
C LEU A 120 -13.06 5.35 -1.64
N HIS A 121 -11.92 5.19 -2.30
CA HIS A 121 -10.62 5.69 -1.84
C HIS A 121 -10.63 7.21 -1.70
N GLN A 122 -11.15 7.92 -2.72
CA GLN A 122 -11.27 9.38 -2.69
C GLN A 122 -12.19 9.90 -1.58
N ARG A 123 -13.13 9.09 -1.10
CA ARG A 123 -14.07 9.43 -0.02
C ARG A 123 -13.62 8.91 1.35
N GLY A 124 -12.43 8.30 1.45
CA GLY A 124 -11.95 7.68 2.71
C GLY A 124 -12.78 6.47 3.16
N GLN A 125 -13.61 5.89 2.29
CA GLN A 125 -14.47 4.75 2.62
C GLN A 125 -13.71 3.42 2.54
N ILE A 126 -12.69 3.27 3.39
CA ILE A 126 -11.73 2.17 3.35
C ILE A 126 -12.41 0.82 3.62
N GLY A 127 -13.33 0.76 4.59
CA GLY A 127 -14.04 -0.48 4.92
C GLY A 127 -14.81 -1.07 3.72
N GLU A 128 -15.47 -0.21 2.94
CA GLU A 128 -16.15 -0.61 1.72
C GLU A 128 -15.18 -1.01 0.60
N ALA A 129 -14.05 -0.32 0.46
CA ALA A 129 -13.03 -0.70 -0.52
C ALA A 129 -12.45 -2.09 -0.19
N MET A 130 -12.24 -2.36 1.09
CA MET A 130 -11.73 -3.62 1.59
C MET A 130 -12.73 -4.78 1.45
N SER A 131 -14.03 -4.51 1.53
CA SER A 131 -15.05 -5.54 1.29
C SER A 131 -15.03 -6.02 -0.17
N ILE A 132 -14.80 -5.11 -1.14
CA ILE A 132 -14.61 -5.47 -2.55
C ILE A 132 -13.37 -6.34 -2.71
N MET A 133 -12.24 -5.94 -2.13
CA MET A 133 -10.99 -6.70 -2.20
C MET A 133 -11.17 -8.12 -1.65
N ARG A 134 -11.78 -8.26 -0.47
CA ARG A 134 -12.07 -9.55 0.16
C ARG A 134 -12.99 -10.41 -0.71
N ALA A 135 -14.06 -9.83 -1.26
CA ALA A 135 -14.99 -10.54 -2.13
C ALA A 135 -14.29 -11.10 -3.37
N ARG A 136 -13.35 -10.36 -3.97
CA ARG A 136 -12.57 -10.81 -5.13
C ARG A 136 -11.53 -11.86 -4.76
N LEU A 137 -10.85 -11.71 -3.62
CA LEU A 137 -9.93 -12.75 -3.12
C LEU A 137 -10.65 -14.09 -2.91
N ASN A 138 -11.88 -14.07 -2.38
CA ASN A 138 -12.68 -15.27 -2.17
C ASN A 138 -13.16 -15.95 -3.48
N GLN A 139 -13.13 -15.23 -4.61
CA GLN A 139 -13.47 -15.76 -5.93
C GLN A 139 -12.27 -16.37 -6.66
N LEU A 140 -11.04 -16.14 -6.18
CA LEU A 140 -9.85 -16.74 -6.78
C LEU A 140 -9.77 -18.23 -6.47
N PRO A 141 -9.15 -19.03 -7.37
CA PRO A 141 -8.73 -20.39 -7.03
C PRO A 141 -7.87 -20.38 -5.75
N LYS A 142 -8.02 -21.38 -4.88
CA LYS A 142 -7.33 -21.45 -3.57
C LYS A 142 -5.82 -21.21 -3.67
N LYS A 143 -5.17 -21.78 -4.69
CA LYS A 143 -3.73 -21.60 -4.95
C LYS A 143 -3.36 -20.14 -5.22
N ASP A 144 -4.17 -19.44 -6.01
CA ASP A 144 -3.92 -18.05 -6.36
C ASP A 144 -4.28 -17.11 -5.20
N ARG A 145 -5.38 -17.38 -4.50
CA ARG A 145 -5.73 -16.67 -3.26
C ARG A 145 -4.59 -16.75 -2.24
N SER A 146 -4.08 -17.96 -1.98
CA SER A 146 -2.96 -18.20 -1.08
C SER A 146 -1.71 -17.41 -1.47
N ARG A 147 -1.33 -17.41 -2.75
CA ARG A 147 -0.20 -16.62 -3.26
C ARG A 147 -0.39 -15.12 -3.08
N VAL A 148 -1.59 -14.61 -3.32
CA VAL A 148 -1.91 -13.20 -3.12
C VAL A 148 -1.87 -12.81 -1.64
N LEU A 149 -2.41 -13.66 -0.75
CA LEU A 149 -2.35 -13.45 0.70
C LEU A 149 -0.90 -13.45 1.23
N GLN A 150 -0.08 -14.41 0.78
CA GLN A 150 1.35 -14.44 1.09
C GLN A 150 2.09 -13.19 0.63
N TYR A 151 1.78 -12.69 -0.57
CA TYR A 151 2.34 -11.45 -1.08
C TYR A 151 2.02 -10.26 -0.17
N PHE A 152 0.80 -10.20 0.36
CA PHE A 152 0.37 -9.22 1.37
C PHE A 152 0.83 -9.54 2.79
N GLY A 153 1.70 -10.53 2.99
CA GLY A 153 2.27 -10.88 4.29
C GLY A 153 1.34 -11.60 5.25
N TYR A 154 0.19 -12.09 4.76
CA TYR A 154 -0.66 -13.00 5.52
C TYR A 154 -0.14 -14.43 5.35
N PRO A 155 -0.21 -15.27 6.42
CA PRO A 155 0.01 -16.69 6.24
C PRO A 155 -0.92 -17.20 5.15
N ALA A 156 -0.43 -18.09 4.28
CA ALA A 156 -1.32 -18.84 3.41
C ALA A 156 -2.40 -19.48 4.27
N ASP A 157 -3.66 -19.44 3.82
CA ASP A 157 -4.78 -20.13 4.46
C ASP A 157 -4.31 -21.51 4.92
N GLN A 158 -4.02 -21.64 6.23
CA GLN A 158 -3.93 -22.92 6.88
C GLN A 158 -5.38 -23.30 7.11
N GLU A 159 -5.89 -24.16 6.24
CA GLU A 159 -7.10 -24.92 6.57
C GLU A 159 -6.85 -25.74 7.84
#